data_AF-A0A6C0HGJ6-F1
#
_entry.id   AF-A0A6C0HGJ6-F1
#
_cell.length_a   1.000
_cell.length_b   1.000
_cell.length_c   1.000
_cell.angle_alpha   90.00
_cell.angle_beta   90.00
_cell.angle_gamma   90.00
#
_symmetry.space_group_name_H-M   'P 1'
#
loop_
_entity.id
_entity.type
_entity.pdbx_description
1 polymer ?
#
loop_
_entity_poly.entity_id
_entity_poly.type
_entity_poly.pdbx_seq_one_letter_code
_entity_poly.pdbx_strand_id
1 'polypeptide(L)'
;MEIFWNPYFIVVIFIVFLITYFVYLDVEGSFANGFLHFGPGGEGVNSAQFMGITLDSWSKVITLYFICFTTGFLSVHYDNVVSMSIINNVMDTSVTHIPYTETGTYAVVLIDPLIMHSLKVIEFFATLTLQFQFILPVVLGSYIGGLPTVLNILSSKTYAS
;
A
#
# COMPACT_ATOMS: atom_id res chain seq x y z
N MET A 1 4.50 0.74 32.42
CA MET A 1 3.43 0.73 31.40
C MET A 1 3.40 1.98 30.51
N GLU A 2 4.04 3.10 30.89
CA GLU A 2 4.09 4.32 30.06
C GLU A 2 4.98 4.22 28.81
N ILE A 3 6.00 3.35 28.84
CA ILE A 3 6.94 3.15 27.73
C ILE A 3 6.25 2.62 26.45
N PHE A 4 5.17 1.84 26.57
CA PHE A 4 4.40 1.34 25.42
C PHE A 4 3.49 2.40 24.78
N TRP A 5 3.31 3.55 25.41
CA TRP A 5 2.56 4.68 24.85
C TRP A 5 3.46 5.70 24.16
N ASN A 6 4.79 5.53 24.22
CA ASN A 6 5.73 6.36 23.48
C ASN A 6 5.83 5.86 22.02
N PRO A 7 5.42 6.66 21.01
CA PRO A 7 5.41 6.23 19.62
C PRO A 7 6.80 5.90 19.07
N TYR A 8 7.85 6.59 19.53
CA TYR A 8 9.22 6.33 19.10
C TYR A 8 9.73 4.97 19.60
N PHE A 9 9.39 4.61 20.84
CA PHE A 9 9.78 3.33 21.41
C PHE A 9 9.04 2.16 20.74
N ILE A 10 7.76 2.33 20.42
CA ILE A 10 6.97 1.33 19.68
C ILE A 10 7.57 1.07 18.29
N VAL A 11 8.01 2.10 17.57
CA VAL A 11 8.67 1.92 16.26
C VAL A 11 9.93 1.06 16.40
N VAL A 12 10.76 1.30 17.43
CA VAL A 12 11.97 0.50 17.68
C VAL A 12 11.62 -0.96 17.97
N ILE A 13 10.63 -1.23 18.82
CA ILE A 13 10.15 -2.60 19.08
C ILE A 13 9.70 -3.26 17.77
N PHE A 14 8.94 -2.54 16.95
CA PHE A 14 8.40 -3.09 15.71
C PHE A 14 9.51 -3.44 14.71
N ILE A 15 10.54 -2.60 14.61
CA ILE A 15 11.73 -2.88 13.78
C ILE A 15 12.44 -4.15 14.28
N VAL A 16 12.67 -4.27 15.59
CA VAL A 16 13.31 -5.47 16.18
C VAL A 16 12.48 -6.72 15.90
N PHE A 17 11.16 -6.63 16.06
CA PHE A 17 10.24 -7.73 15.76
C PHE A 17 10.30 -8.14 14.28
N LEU A 18 10.28 -7.18 13.34
CA LEU A 18 10.40 -7.46 11.91
C LEU A 18 11.72 -8.16 11.58
N ILE A 19 12.84 -7.72 12.16
CA ILE A 19 14.14 -8.35 11.98
C ILE A 19 14.11 -9.80 12.48
N THR A 20 13.61 -10.04 13.70
CA THR A 20 13.49 -11.41 14.24
C THR A 20 12.60 -12.28 13.38
N TYR A 21 11.49 -11.74 12.89
CA TYR A 21 10.56 -12.45 12.03
C TYR A 21 11.19 -12.83 10.68
N PHE A 22 11.93 -11.91 10.05
CA PHE A 22 12.65 -12.22 8.81
C PHE A 22 13.75 -13.26 9.00
N VAL A 23 14.48 -13.23 10.12
CA VAL A 23 15.47 -14.27 10.45
C VAL A 23 14.80 -15.63 10.63
N TYR A 24 13.64 -15.69 11.30
CA TYR A 24 12.88 -16.93 11.43
C TYR A 24 12.45 -17.49 10.06
N LEU A 25 11.93 -16.62 9.17
CA LEU A 25 11.53 -17.03 7.81
C LEU A 25 12.71 -17.50 6.95
N ASP A 26 13.90 -16.93 7.15
CA ASP A 26 15.13 -17.40 6.49
C ASP A 26 15.51 -18.82 6.93
N VAL A 27 15.43 -19.10 8.25
CA VAL A 27 15.68 -20.44 8.81
C VAL A 27 14.69 -21.48 8.29
N GLU A 28 13.43 -21.11 8.11
CA GLU A 28 12.39 -21.97 7.50
C GLU A 28 12.53 -22.11 5.96
N GLY A 29 13.54 -21.48 5.36
CA GLY A 29 13.82 -21.57 3.93
C GLY A 29 12.82 -20.82 3.05
N SER A 30 12.02 -19.91 3.62
CA SER A 30 11.03 -19.12 2.87
C SER A 30 11.67 -18.33 1.72
N PHE A 31 12.89 -17.86 1.90
CA PHE A 31 13.65 -17.14 0.88
C PHE A 31 14.28 -18.06 -0.17
N ALA A 32 14.67 -19.28 0.21
CA ALA A 32 15.22 -20.29 -0.69
C ALA A 32 14.14 -20.93 -1.59
N ASN A 33 12.88 -21.00 -1.12
CA ASN A 33 11.77 -21.67 -1.79
C ASN A 33 10.98 -20.77 -2.77
N GLY A 34 11.57 -19.68 -3.26
CA GLY A 34 11.03 -18.89 -4.37
C GLY A 34 10.45 -17.51 -4.02
N PHE A 35 10.36 -17.12 -2.74
CA PHE A 35 9.88 -15.77 -2.37
C PHE A 35 10.76 -14.65 -2.93
N LEU A 36 12.09 -14.83 -2.94
CA LEU A 36 13.06 -13.90 -3.53
C LEU A 36 13.38 -14.22 -5.00
N HIS A 37 12.54 -14.99 -5.68
CA HIS A 37 12.71 -15.21 -7.11
C HIS A 37 12.42 -13.91 -7.88
N PHE A 38 13.37 -13.52 -8.73
CA PHE A 38 13.23 -12.40 -9.65
C PHE A 38 13.25 -12.89 -11.09
N GLY A 39 12.29 -12.43 -11.88
CA GLY A 39 12.14 -12.78 -13.28
C GLY A 39 10.90 -13.63 -13.56
N PRO A 40 10.71 -14.00 -14.84
CA PRO A 40 9.58 -14.81 -15.26
C PRO A 40 9.68 -16.23 -14.70
N GLY A 41 8.54 -16.75 -14.23
CA GLY A 41 8.44 -18.11 -13.76
C GLY A 41 8.40 -19.08 -14.94
N GLY A 42 9.31 -20.06 -14.96
CA GLY A 42 9.24 -21.21 -15.88
C GLY A 42 8.22 -22.26 -15.44
N GLU A 43 8.02 -23.30 -16.25
CA GLU A 43 7.22 -24.48 -15.89
C GLU A 43 7.80 -25.15 -14.63
N GLY A 44 7.18 -24.91 -13.47
CA GLY A 44 7.61 -25.48 -12.19
C GLY A 44 7.31 -24.60 -10.97
N VAL A 45 8.13 -24.80 -9.92
CA VAL A 45 7.99 -24.27 -8.54
C VAL A 45 7.94 -22.73 -8.47
N ASN A 46 8.35 -22.03 -9.53
CA ASN A 46 8.42 -20.55 -9.57
C ASN A 46 7.35 -19.89 -10.45
N SER A 47 6.33 -20.64 -10.88
CA SER A 47 5.25 -20.08 -11.72
C SER A 47 4.31 -19.20 -10.89
N ALA A 48 4.51 -17.88 -10.97
CA ALA A 48 3.57 -16.92 -10.41
C ALA A 48 2.37 -16.75 -11.37
N GLN A 49 1.18 -16.76 -10.79
CA GLN A 49 -0.06 -16.44 -11.48
C GLN A 49 -0.62 -15.13 -10.95
N PHE A 50 -1.02 -14.25 -11.87
CA PHE A 50 -1.72 -13.03 -11.54
C PHE A 50 -3.06 -13.03 -12.26
N MET A 51 -4.17 -13.06 -11.52
CA MET A 51 -5.54 -13.12 -12.06
C MET A 51 -5.73 -14.22 -13.13
N GLY A 52 -5.10 -15.39 -12.94
CA GLY A 52 -5.16 -16.51 -13.89
C GLY A 52 -4.19 -16.41 -15.08
N ILE A 53 -3.38 -15.35 -15.18
CA ILE A 53 -2.32 -15.20 -16.18
C ILE A 53 -1.01 -15.75 -15.61
N THR A 54 -0.40 -16.70 -16.31
CA THR A 54 0.96 -17.18 -15.99
C THR A 54 2.01 -16.15 -16.44
N LEU A 55 2.91 -15.81 -15.53
CA LEU A 55 3.99 -14.84 -15.74
C LEU A 55 5.24 -15.54 -16.29
N ASP A 56 5.15 -15.97 -17.55
CA ASP A 56 6.17 -16.75 -18.28
C ASP A 56 7.22 -15.90 -19.02
N SER A 57 7.04 -14.57 -19.05
CA SER A 57 7.86 -13.67 -19.87
C SER A 57 8.12 -12.34 -19.18
N TRP A 58 9.30 -11.78 -19.44
CA TRP A 58 9.70 -10.46 -18.93
C TRP A 58 8.73 -9.35 -19.31
N SER A 59 8.09 -9.44 -20.48
CA SER A 59 7.06 -8.50 -20.89
C SER A 59 5.90 -8.46 -19.88
N LYS A 60 5.36 -9.62 -19.50
CA LYS A 60 4.28 -9.73 -18.51
C LYS A 60 4.73 -9.29 -17.12
N VAL A 61 5.97 -9.64 -16.72
CA VAL A 61 6.54 -9.23 -15.42
C VAL A 61 6.65 -7.71 -15.33
N ILE A 62 7.16 -7.04 -16.36
CA ILE A 62 7.29 -5.58 -16.40
C ILE A 62 5.92 -4.91 -16.41
N THR A 63 4.97 -5.42 -17.18
CA THR A 63 3.58 -4.92 -17.15
C THR A 63 3.00 -5.04 -15.74
N LEU A 64 3.22 -6.17 -15.07
CA LEU A 64 2.72 -6.36 -13.72
C LEU A 64 3.41 -5.43 -12.72
N TYR A 65 4.71 -5.18 -12.83
CA TYR A 65 5.39 -4.16 -12.01
C TYR A 65 4.73 -2.78 -12.15
N PHE A 66 4.41 -2.39 -13.38
CA PHE A 66 3.75 -1.11 -13.62
C PHE A 66 2.35 -1.08 -13.01
N ILE A 67 1.56 -2.15 -13.17
CA ILE A 67 0.22 -2.26 -12.58
C ILE A 67 0.31 -2.23 -11.06
N CYS A 68 1.19 -3.03 -10.44
CA CYS A 68 1.42 -3.06 -9.00
C CYS A 68 1.84 -1.70 -8.45
N PHE A 69 2.80 -1.04 -9.11
CA PHE A 69 3.27 0.29 -8.72
C PHE A 69 2.16 1.34 -8.78
N THR A 70 1.48 1.42 -9.92
CA THR A 70 0.39 2.39 -10.12
C THR A 70 -0.78 2.12 -9.18
N THR A 71 -1.10 0.86 -8.92
CA THR A 71 -2.13 0.48 -7.94
C THR A 71 -1.74 0.97 -6.55
N GLY A 72 -0.55 0.63 -6.05
CA GLY A 72 -0.10 1.06 -4.73
C GLY A 72 -0.05 2.59 -4.59
N PHE A 73 0.40 3.28 -5.64
CA PHE A 73 0.39 4.74 -5.71
C PHE A 73 -1.03 5.31 -5.65
N LEU A 74 -1.93 4.82 -6.50
CA LEU A 74 -3.30 5.30 -6.57
C LEU A 74 -4.07 5.00 -5.28
N SER A 75 -3.90 3.84 -4.66
CA SER A 75 -4.55 3.49 -3.40
C SER A 75 -4.28 4.52 -2.31
N VAL A 76 -3.02 4.89 -2.12
CA VAL A 76 -2.63 5.84 -1.06
C VAL A 76 -2.89 7.28 -1.49
N HIS A 77 -2.63 7.64 -2.74
CA HIS A 77 -2.83 9.00 -3.22
C HIS A 77 -4.32 9.36 -3.25
N TYR A 78 -5.17 8.47 -3.79
CA TYR A 78 -6.62 8.64 -3.83
C TYR A 78 -7.20 8.74 -2.42
N ASP A 79 -6.84 7.81 -1.53
CA ASP A 79 -7.30 7.84 -0.14
C ASP A 79 -6.91 9.16 0.54
N ASN A 80 -5.66 9.59 0.43
CA ASN A 80 -5.25 10.87 1.01
C ASN A 80 -6.05 12.06 0.47
N VAL A 81 -6.25 12.15 -0.85
CA VAL A 81 -6.95 13.28 -1.46
C VAL A 81 -8.42 13.27 -1.08
N VAL A 82 -9.11 12.13 -1.22
CA VAL A 82 -10.55 12.02 -0.97
C VAL A 82 -10.86 12.06 0.51
N SER A 83 -10.08 11.35 1.34
CA SER A 83 -10.28 11.35 2.78
C SER A 83 -10.01 12.73 3.38
N MET A 84 -8.90 13.40 3.04
CA MET A 84 -8.61 14.72 3.61
C MET A 84 -9.54 15.83 3.08
N SER A 85 -9.95 15.78 1.82
CA SER A 85 -10.72 16.86 1.20
C SER A 85 -12.22 16.72 1.38
N ILE A 86 -12.75 15.48 1.34
CA ILE A 86 -14.18 15.22 1.33
C ILE A 86 -14.59 14.45 2.58
N ILE A 87 -14.10 13.23 2.79
CA ILE A 87 -14.63 12.35 3.84
C ILE A 87 -14.45 12.95 5.23
N ASN A 88 -13.26 13.45 5.56
CA ASN A 88 -12.99 14.05 6.87
C ASN A 88 -13.84 15.32 7.09
N ASN A 89 -14.06 16.14 6.06
CA ASN A 89 -14.90 17.33 6.16
C ASN A 89 -16.39 16.98 6.27
N VAL A 90 -16.85 15.91 5.64
CA VAL A 90 -18.25 15.41 5.74
C VAL A 90 -18.49 14.76 7.11
N MET A 91 -17.52 14.02 7.63
CA MET A 91 -17.63 13.31 8.91
C MET A 91 -17.41 14.23 10.12
N ASP A 92 -16.72 15.35 9.96
CA ASP A 92 -16.55 16.34 11.02
C ASP A 92 -17.81 17.18 11.22
N THR A 93 -18.54 16.88 12.30
CA THR A 93 -19.76 17.58 12.70
C THR A 93 -19.59 19.09 12.96
N SER A 94 -18.35 19.58 13.09
CA SER A 94 -18.05 21.00 13.29
C SER A 94 -17.95 21.79 11.98
N VAL A 95 -17.75 21.10 10.85
CA VAL A 95 -17.65 21.70 9.53
C VAL A 95 -19.06 21.89 8.96
N THR A 96 -19.48 23.14 8.82
CA THR A 96 -20.82 23.49 8.29
C THR A 96 -20.81 23.83 6.81
N HIS A 97 -19.64 24.07 6.22
CA HIS A 97 -19.47 24.48 4.83
C HIS A 97 -18.38 23.65 4.16
N ILE A 98 -18.77 22.86 3.17
CA ILE A 98 -17.85 22.10 2.31
C ILE A 98 -17.56 22.95 1.06
N PRO A 99 -16.30 23.16 0.66
CA PRO A 99 -15.93 24.03 -0.46
C PRO A 99 -16.24 23.44 -1.86
N TYR A 100 -17.08 22.40 -1.94
CA TYR A 100 -17.39 21.64 -3.15
C TYR A 100 -18.89 21.64 -3.44
N THR A 101 -19.28 21.30 -4.67
CA THR A 101 -20.69 21.20 -5.06
C THR A 101 -21.34 19.98 -4.42
N GLU A 102 -22.60 20.12 -3.99
CA GLU A 102 -23.38 19.04 -3.36
C GLU A 102 -23.40 17.76 -4.22
N THR A 103 -23.75 17.88 -5.50
CA THR A 103 -23.77 16.76 -6.43
C THR A 103 -22.40 16.09 -6.58
N GLY A 104 -21.32 16.86 -6.59
CA GLY A 104 -19.96 16.34 -6.71
C GLY A 104 -19.54 15.57 -5.47
N THR A 105 -19.81 16.11 -4.28
CA THR A 105 -19.51 15.46 -3.00
C THR A 105 -20.29 14.16 -2.85
N TYR A 106 -21.59 14.14 -3.13
CA TYR A 106 -22.39 12.89 -3.08
C TYR A 106 -21.90 11.85 -4.08
N ALA A 107 -21.57 12.24 -5.31
CA ALA A 107 -21.07 11.32 -6.32
C ALA A 107 -19.73 10.67 -5.88
N VAL A 108 -18.82 11.46 -5.31
CA VAL A 108 -17.54 10.95 -4.80
C VAL A 108 -17.76 10.00 -3.62
N VAL A 109 -18.60 10.35 -2.65
CA VAL A 109 -18.87 9.49 -1.48
C VAL A 109 -19.50 8.15 -1.90
N LEU A 110 -20.36 8.14 -2.92
CA LEU A 110 -20.99 6.92 -3.42
C LEU A 110 -20.01 6.01 -4.18
N ILE A 111 -19.10 6.58 -4.98
CA ILE A 111 -18.17 5.82 -5.81
C ILE A 111 -16.87 5.43 -5.08
N ASP A 112 -16.52 6.16 -4.02
CA ASP A 112 -15.29 5.97 -3.24
C ASP A 112 -15.10 4.52 -2.76
N PRO A 113 -16.08 3.87 -2.10
CA PRO A 113 -15.93 2.47 -1.69
C PRO A 113 -15.64 1.54 -2.86
N LEU A 114 -16.26 1.77 -4.02
CA LEU A 114 -16.07 0.95 -5.21
C LEU A 114 -14.64 1.07 -5.75
N ILE A 115 -14.09 2.29 -5.80
CA ILE A 115 -12.72 2.54 -6.24
C ILE A 115 -11.73 1.88 -5.27
N MET A 116 -11.90 2.12 -3.97
CA MET A 116 -11.00 1.58 -2.93
C MET A 116 -11.03 0.06 -2.88
N HIS A 117 -12.20 -0.57 -3.00
CA HIS A 117 -12.28 -2.02 -3.07
C HIS A 117 -11.64 -2.59 -4.34
N SER A 118 -11.81 -1.92 -5.48
CA SER A 118 -11.20 -2.36 -6.75
C SER A 118 -9.67 -2.35 -6.67
N LEU A 119 -9.08 -1.30 -6.10
CA LEU A 119 -7.63 -1.21 -5.91
C LEU A 119 -7.12 -2.28 -4.92
N LYS A 120 -7.83 -2.50 -3.81
CA LYS A 120 -7.50 -3.56 -2.84
C LYS A 120 -7.54 -4.95 -3.45
N VAL A 121 -8.46 -5.22 -4.37
CA VAL A 121 -8.52 -6.51 -5.09
C VAL A 121 -7.27 -6.71 -5.94
N ILE A 122 -6.80 -5.68 -6.65
CA ILE A 122 -5.58 -5.75 -7.45
C ILE A 122 -4.35 -6.01 -6.57
N GLU A 123 -4.24 -5.29 -5.44
CA GLU A 123 -3.17 -5.50 -4.46
C GLU A 123 -3.22 -6.90 -3.85
N PHE A 124 -4.41 -7.40 -3.54
CA PHE A 124 -4.60 -8.76 -3.04
C PHE A 124 -4.13 -9.81 -4.05
N PHE A 125 -4.43 -9.65 -5.34
CA PHE A 125 -3.89 -10.54 -6.35
C PHE A 125 -2.37 -10.43 -6.51
N ALA A 126 -1.80 -9.24 -6.32
CA ALA A 126 -0.35 -9.06 -6.31
C ALA A 126 0.31 -9.77 -5.12
N THR A 127 -0.30 -9.75 -3.94
CA THR A 127 0.23 -10.48 -2.77
C THR A 127 0.06 -11.99 -2.88
N LEU A 128 -1.02 -12.46 -3.53
CA LEU A 128 -1.23 -13.88 -3.84
C LEU A 128 -0.21 -14.47 -4.82
N THR A 129 0.57 -13.64 -5.53
CA THR A 129 1.72 -14.14 -6.30
C THR A 129 2.80 -14.75 -5.41
N LEU A 130 2.80 -14.42 -4.11
CA LEU A 130 3.77 -14.88 -3.10
C LEU A 130 5.24 -14.63 -3.49
N GLN A 131 5.50 -13.69 -4.38
CA GLN A 131 6.85 -13.32 -4.79
C GLN A 131 7.12 -11.85 -4.45
N PHE A 132 8.25 -11.62 -3.79
CA PHE A 132 8.67 -10.29 -3.36
C PHE A 132 8.76 -9.31 -4.53
N GLN A 133 9.13 -9.80 -5.72
CA GLN A 133 9.27 -9.00 -6.92
C GLN A 133 7.99 -8.24 -7.33
N PHE A 134 6.80 -8.77 -7.02
CA PHE A 134 5.51 -8.11 -7.32
C PHE A 134 4.95 -7.32 -6.14
N ILE A 135 5.33 -7.67 -4.92
CA ILE A 135 4.96 -6.93 -3.71
C ILE A 135 5.75 -5.61 -3.63
N LEU A 136 7.04 -5.63 -3.98
CA LEU A 136 7.93 -4.47 -3.87
C LEU A 136 7.42 -3.24 -4.66
N PRO A 137 6.99 -3.35 -5.94
CA PRO A 137 6.41 -2.23 -6.66
C PRO A 137 5.18 -1.62 -5.97
N VAL A 138 4.29 -2.44 -5.38
CA VAL A 138 3.12 -1.94 -4.62
C VAL A 138 3.58 -1.08 -3.46
N VAL A 139 4.51 -1.60 -2.64
CA VAL A 139 5.05 -0.88 -1.47
C VAL A 139 5.71 0.44 -1.88
N LEU A 140 6.51 0.44 -2.94
CA LEU A 140 7.16 1.64 -3.45
C LEU A 140 6.14 2.67 -3.97
N GLY A 141 5.13 2.22 -4.71
CA GLY A 141 4.04 3.06 -5.18
C GLY A 141 3.31 3.72 -4.03
N SER A 142 2.90 2.94 -3.03
CA SER A 142 2.23 3.43 -1.82
C SER A 142 3.07 4.42 -1.03
N TYR A 143 4.37 4.16 -0.88
CA TYR A 143 5.29 5.07 -0.21
C TYR A 143 5.38 6.42 -0.94
N ILE A 144 5.54 6.41 -2.26
CA ILE A 144 5.62 7.62 -3.08
C ILE A 144 4.27 8.36 -3.10
N GLY A 145 3.15 7.65 -3.11
CA GLY A 145 1.80 8.25 -3.11
C GLY A 145 1.45 8.94 -1.79
N GLY A 146 1.97 8.47 -0.66
CA GLY A 146 1.64 8.99 0.67
C GLY A 146 2.64 9.98 1.26
N LEU A 147 3.95 9.72 1.07
CA LEU A 147 5.00 10.47 1.75
C LEU A 147 4.93 11.99 1.48
N PRO A 148 4.74 12.48 0.23
CA PRO A 148 4.68 13.92 -0.02
C PRO A 148 3.57 14.63 0.76
N THR A 149 2.39 14.02 0.84
CA THR A 149 1.24 14.57 1.57
C THR A 149 1.53 14.68 3.06
N VAL A 150 2.06 13.61 3.65
CA VAL A 150 2.41 13.60 5.09
C VAL A 150 3.50 14.61 5.40
N LEU A 151 4.54 14.70 4.57
CA LEU A 151 5.62 15.68 4.75
C LEU A 151 5.11 17.12 4.64
N ASN A 152 4.18 17.42 3.73
CA ASN A 152 3.58 18.74 3.60
C ASN A 152 2.72 19.12 4.83
N ILE A 153 2.00 18.15 5.39
CA ILE A 153 1.23 18.38 6.62
C ILE A 153 2.16 18.54 7.82
N LEU A 154 3.25 17.78 7.89
CA LEU A 154 4.25 17.92 8.96
C LEU A 154 4.99 19.26 8.90
N SER A 155 5.32 19.76 7.71
CA SER A 155 6.03 21.04 7.56
C SER A 155 5.16 22.24 7.98
N SER A 156 3.84 22.10 7.95
CA SER A 156 2.90 23.14 8.40
C SER A 156 2.59 23.08 9.91
N LYS A 157 3.08 22.08 10.64
CA LYS A 157 2.84 21.93 12.08
C LYS A 157 3.94 22.58 12.93
N THR A 158 3.54 23.14 14.07
CA THR A 158 4.46 23.62 15.11
C THR A 158 4.73 22.50 16.11
N TYR A 159 6.00 22.30 16.47
CA TYR A 159 6.44 21.24 17.37
C TYR A 159 6.63 21.77 18.79
N ALA A 160 6.34 20.94 19.79
CA ALA A 160 6.70 21.24 21.16
C ALA A 160 8.24 21.27 21.27
N SER A 161 8.76 22.39 21.78
CA SER A 161 10.18 22.63 22.05
C SER A 161 10.67 21.81 23.24
#